data_AF-D5V559-F1
#
_entry.id   AF-D5V559-F1
#
_cell.length_a   1.000
_cell.length_b   1.000
_cell.length_c   1.000
_cell.angle_alpha   90.00
_cell.angle_beta   90.00
_cell.angle_gamma   90.00
#
_symmetry.space_group_name_H-M   'P 1'
#
loop_
_entity.id
_entity.type
_entity.pdbx_description
1 polymer ?
#
loop_
_entity_poly.entity_id
_entity_poly.type
_entity_poly.pdbx_seq_one_letter_code
_entity_poly.pdbx_strand_id
1 'polypeptide(L)'
;MQYFGKIETKYDEIFLTSSYLYFNYEEEEITPEEFENMIKTKKDRKKNIEGTIFIYNPIVTPIGYDSEKFLLDQDFDNFGEFTELKCETYITVFKHAFGPRLKGKLIEMKSLFNLIEKNINSTTLLTKFDEDLEKYYSMQNTEFDRDIMYQDANNIVPSGKFVFFCWGDKISQKEFTFIRTYSNTIFNRTEDMGKKVAFVYKKERGIESAKELLQFSNPVENYKYRSSITNAVKEAFRELPPIPMPYE
;
A
#
# COMPACT_ATOMS: atom_id res chain seq x y z
N MET A 1 4.70 3.14 17.22
CA MET A 1 4.13 2.80 15.91
C MET A 1 5.00 1.72 15.36
N GLN A 2 4.44 0.53 15.22
CA GLN A 2 5.09 -0.63 14.65
C GLN A 2 4.48 -0.92 13.28
N TYR A 3 5.24 -1.60 12.43
CA TYR A 3 4.77 -2.00 11.11
C TYR A 3 4.88 -3.51 11.01
N PHE A 4 3.76 -4.19 10.78
CA PHE A 4 3.74 -5.65 10.68
C PHE A 4 3.47 -6.07 9.24
N GLY A 5 4.09 -7.16 8.83
CA GLY A 5 3.95 -7.70 7.49
C GLY A 5 4.10 -9.21 7.42
N LYS A 6 3.39 -9.82 6.48
CA LYS A 6 3.56 -11.22 6.10
C LYS A 6 4.32 -11.27 4.78
N ILE A 7 5.51 -11.86 4.84
CA ILE A 7 6.38 -12.00 3.69
C ILE A 7 6.25 -13.42 3.14
N GLU A 8 6.07 -13.52 1.84
CA GLU A 8 6.04 -14.80 1.12
C GLU A 8 7.15 -14.82 0.07
N THR A 9 7.59 -16.01 -0.30
CA THR A 9 8.56 -16.20 -1.37
C THR A 9 8.06 -17.24 -2.36
N LYS A 10 8.32 -16.97 -3.65
CA LYS A 10 8.03 -17.90 -4.73
C LYS A 10 8.89 -17.56 -5.93
N TYR A 11 9.45 -18.59 -6.58
CA TYR A 11 10.34 -18.43 -7.74
C TYR A 11 11.51 -17.45 -7.48
N ASP A 12 12.13 -17.54 -6.30
CA ASP A 12 13.22 -16.67 -5.85
C ASP A 12 12.86 -15.18 -5.73
N GLU A 13 11.57 -14.84 -5.87
CA GLU A 13 11.03 -13.51 -5.63
C GLU A 13 10.42 -13.41 -4.23
N ILE A 14 10.32 -12.18 -3.72
CA ILE A 14 9.85 -11.89 -2.36
C ILE A 14 8.67 -10.92 -2.41
N PHE A 15 7.60 -11.25 -1.69
CA PHE A 15 6.34 -10.52 -1.73
C PHE A 15 5.86 -10.15 -0.33
N LEU A 16 5.31 -8.94 -0.18
CA LEU A 16 4.57 -8.52 1.02
C LEU A 16 3.08 -8.72 0.76
N THR A 17 2.53 -9.87 1.15
CA THR A 17 1.13 -10.23 0.82
C THR A 17 0.11 -9.62 1.77
N SER A 18 0.54 -9.23 2.97
CA SER A 18 -0.30 -8.56 3.96
C SER A 18 0.53 -7.63 4.83
N SER A 19 0.06 -6.41 5.10
CA SER A 19 0.81 -5.50 5.98
C SER A 19 -0.06 -4.44 6.66
N TYR A 20 0.36 -4.01 7.85
CA TYR A 20 -0.44 -3.16 8.73
C TYR A 20 0.41 -2.24 9.59
N LEU A 21 0.04 -0.96 9.65
CA LEU A 21 0.61 0.00 10.59
C LEU A 21 -0.17 -0.04 11.89
N TYR A 22 0.52 -0.34 12.99
CA TYR A 22 -0.02 -0.26 14.33
C TYR A 22 0.40 1.02 15.02
N PHE A 23 -0.57 1.79 15.48
CA PHE A 23 -0.36 3.07 16.17
C PHE A 23 -0.40 2.83 17.68
N ASN A 24 0.72 2.42 18.25
CA ASN A 24 0.84 2.07 19.66
C ASN A 24 0.36 3.18 20.62
N TYR A 25 -0.09 2.80 21.81
CA TYR A 25 -0.03 3.70 22.96
C TYR A 25 1.45 4.04 23.29
N GLU A 26 1.69 5.11 24.05
CA GLU A 26 3.01 5.79 24.09
C GLU A 26 4.21 4.87 24.33
N GLU A 27 4.15 4.03 25.36
CA GLU A 27 5.22 3.09 25.74
C GLU A 27 4.86 1.63 25.42
N GLU A 28 3.81 1.41 24.63
CA GLU A 28 3.36 0.07 24.28
C GLU A 28 4.11 -0.42 23.05
N GLU A 29 4.56 -1.67 23.12
CA GLU A 29 4.98 -2.45 21.97
C GLU A 29 4.23 -3.78 22.04
N ILE A 30 3.71 -4.22 20.89
CA ILE A 30 3.05 -5.52 20.76
C ILE A 30 3.92 -6.46 19.95
N THR A 31 3.81 -7.74 20.24
CA THR A 31 4.44 -8.82 19.48
C THR A 31 3.65 -9.12 18.19
N PRO A 32 4.26 -9.81 17.21
CA PRO A 32 3.53 -10.28 16.03
C PRO A 32 2.33 -11.17 16.36
N GLU A 33 2.41 -11.98 17.40
CA GLU A 33 1.29 -12.83 17.86
C GLU A 33 0.12 -11.99 18.40
N GLU A 34 0.41 -10.99 19.24
CA GLU A 34 -0.60 -10.06 19.74
C GLU A 34 -1.23 -9.26 18.59
N PHE A 35 -0.42 -8.81 17.64
CA PHE A 35 -0.88 -8.16 16.42
C PHE A 35 -1.83 -9.08 15.62
N GLU A 36 -1.45 -10.34 15.38
CA GLU A 36 -2.26 -11.28 14.60
C GLU A 36 -3.63 -11.51 15.25
N ASN A 37 -3.68 -11.59 16.58
CA ASN A 37 -4.93 -11.66 17.34
C ASN A 37 -5.85 -10.44 17.11
N MET A 38 -5.30 -9.26 16.78
CA MET A 38 -6.10 -8.08 16.44
C MET A 38 -6.78 -8.15 15.06
N ILE A 39 -6.33 -9.06 14.17
CA ILE A 39 -6.86 -9.19 12.80
C ILE A 39 -7.41 -10.58 12.47
N LYS A 40 -7.43 -11.48 13.48
CA LYS A 40 -7.78 -12.89 13.34
C LYS A 40 -9.15 -13.14 12.74
N THR A 41 -10.18 -12.42 13.19
CA THR A 41 -11.55 -12.57 12.69
C THR A 41 -12.06 -11.33 11.96
N LYS A 42 -13.13 -11.49 11.18
CA LYS A 42 -13.86 -10.36 10.56
C LYS A 42 -14.32 -9.33 11.60
N LYS A 43 -14.63 -9.76 12.83
CA LYS A 43 -15.05 -8.87 13.92
C LYS A 43 -13.85 -8.07 14.44
N ASP A 44 -12.71 -8.72 14.63
CA ASP A 44 -11.49 -8.07 15.12
C ASP A 44 -10.98 -7.04 14.11
N ARG A 45 -10.96 -7.41 12.82
CA ARG A 45 -10.66 -6.48 11.72
C ARG A 45 -11.54 -5.24 11.72
N LYS A 46 -12.86 -5.40 11.86
CA LYS A 46 -13.81 -4.26 11.93
C LYS A 46 -13.60 -3.39 13.17
N LYS A 47 -13.17 -3.97 14.29
CA LYS A 47 -12.92 -3.26 15.55
C LYS A 47 -11.60 -2.47 15.51
N ASN A 48 -10.57 -3.07 14.91
CA ASN A 48 -9.19 -2.63 15.07
C ASN A 48 -8.65 -1.85 13.86
N ILE A 49 -9.12 -2.14 12.65
CA ILE A 49 -8.65 -1.46 11.43
C ILE A 49 -9.51 -0.23 11.15
N GLU A 50 -8.88 0.95 11.18
CA GLU A 50 -9.57 2.24 10.99
C GLU A 50 -9.65 2.65 9.51
N GLY A 51 -8.71 2.23 8.68
CA GLY A 51 -8.69 2.53 7.25
C GLY A 51 -7.67 1.70 6.49
N THR A 52 -7.66 1.89 5.16
CA THR A 52 -6.70 1.25 4.26
C THR A 52 -5.91 2.31 3.49
N ILE A 53 -4.62 2.10 3.29
CA ILE A 53 -3.77 2.90 2.41
C ILE A 53 -3.31 2.03 1.25
N PHE A 54 -3.50 2.51 0.02
CA PHE A 54 -2.95 1.89 -1.18
C PHE A 54 -1.65 2.58 -1.58
N ILE A 55 -0.59 1.79 -1.75
CA ILE A 55 0.71 2.20 -2.28
C ILE A 55 1.00 1.48 -3.60
N TYR A 56 2.04 1.93 -4.31
CA TYR A 56 2.41 1.33 -5.60
C TYR A 56 3.02 -0.07 -5.38
N ASN A 57 4.09 -0.13 -4.60
CA ASN A 57 4.76 -1.36 -4.18
C ASN A 57 5.34 -1.20 -2.77
N PRO A 58 5.55 -2.32 -2.06
CA PRO A 58 6.23 -2.29 -0.78
C PRO A 58 7.74 -2.14 -0.99
N ILE A 59 8.35 -1.23 -0.24
CA ILE A 59 9.80 -1.21 -0.01
C ILE A 59 9.97 -1.34 1.49
N VAL A 60 10.30 -2.55 1.93
CA VAL A 60 10.30 -2.94 3.34
C VAL A 60 11.45 -3.91 3.63
N THR A 61 11.84 -3.96 4.89
CA THR A 61 12.82 -4.93 5.39
C THR A 61 12.37 -5.35 6.79
N PRO A 62 12.41 -6.66 7.14
CA PRO A 62 12.16 -7.10 8.51
C PRO A 62 13.15 -6.49 9.51
N ILE A 63 12.71 -6.30 10.76
CA ILE A 63 13.60 -5.87 11.84
C ILE A 63 14.67 -6.95 12.07
N GLY A 64 15.92 -6.52 12.25
CA GLY A 64 17.07 -7.42 12.41
C GLY A 64 17.83 -7.73 11.11
N TYR A 65 17.27 -7.38 9.95
CA TYR A 65 17.86 -7.67 8.63
C TYR A 65 18.39 -6.39 7.96
N ASP A 66 19.33 -6.53 7.04
CA ASP A 66 19.96 -5.45 6.26
C ASP A 66 19.10 -5.11 5.03
N SER A 67 18.80 -3.83 4.84
CA SER A 67 18.00 -3.32 3.72
C SER A 67 18.79 -3.15 2.42
N GLU A 68 20.12 -3.27 2.48
CA GLU A 68 21.01 -3.18 1.32
C GLU A 68 21.40 -4.55 0.75
N LYS A 69 20.94 -5.64 1.37
CA LYS A 69 21.16 -7.02 0.92
C LYS A 69 19.82 -7.68 0.57
N PHE A 70 19.86 -8.66 -0.32
CA PHE A 70 18.68 -9.49 -0.57
C PHE A 70 18.31 -10.25 0.69
N LEU A 71 17.01 -10.36 0.98
CA LEU A 71 16.55 -11.04 2.19
C LEU A 71 16.81 -12.56 2.13
N LEU A 72 16.75 -13.16 0.93
CA LEU A 72 17.10 -14.56 0.71
C LEU A 72 18.57 -14.87 1.03
N ASP A 73 19.46 -13.88 0.95
CA ASP A 73 20.89 -14.02 1.28
C ASP A 73 21.17 -13.85 2.78
N GLN A 74 20.14 -13.68 3.61
CA GLN A 74 20.25 -13.33 5.03
C GLN A 74 19.63 -14.38 5.96
N ASP A 75 19.45 -15.62 5.49
CA ASP A 75 18.91 -16.75 6.27
C ASP A 75 17.53 -16.46 6.91
N PHE A 76 16.70 -15.63 6.26
CA PHE A 76 15.34 -15.35 6.74
C PHE A 76 14.46 -16.61 6.60
N ASP A 77 13.83 -17.04 7.70
CA ASP A 77 13.05 -18.29 7.78
C ASP A 77 11.58 -18.09 8.18
N ASN A 78 11.17 -16.90 8.63
CA ASN A 78 9.78 -16.58 9.00
C ASN A 78 8.84 -16.31 7.81
N PHE A 79 9.04 -16.98 6.67
CA PHE A 79 8.12 -16.85 5.53
C PHE A 79 6.73 -17.38 5.87
N GLY A 80 5.69 -16.65 5.44
CA GLY A 80 4.30 -17.01 5.69
C GLY A 80 3.77 -16.61 7.08
N GLU A 81 4.63 -16.11 7.96
CA GLU A 81 4.27 -15.60 9.29
C GLU A 81 4.28 -14.07 9.32
N PHE A 82 3.58 -13.48 10.29
CA PHE A 82 3.72 -12.04 10.53
C PHE A 82 5.03 -11.76 11.24
N THR A 83 5.78 -10.78 10.72
CA THR A 83 6.99 -10.24 11.31
C THR A 83 6.91 -8.73 11.41
N GLU A 84 7.72 -8.15 12.30
CA GLU A 84 7.86 -6.70 12.37
C GLU A 84 8.81 -6.19 11.28
N LEU A 85 8.40 -5.13 10.61
CA LEU A 85 9.09 -4.46 9.52
C LEU A 85 9.64 -3.12 9.97
N LYS A 86 10.76 -2.70 9.37
CA LYS A 86 11.31 -1.37 9.54
C LYS A 86 10.32 -0.30 9.05
N CYS A 87 10.09 0.71 9.88
CA CYS A 87 9.34 1.89 9.49
C CYS A 87 10.21 2.82 8.62
N GLU A 88 10.22 2.58 7.31
CA GLU A 88 10.91 3.43 6.35
C GLU A 88 10.41 4.88 6.36
N THR A 89 11.24 5.81 5.88
CA THR A 89 10.99 7.27 5.99
C THR A 89 9.65 7.72 5.38
N TYR A 90 9.09 6.99 4.42
CA TYR A 90 7.80 7.34 3.84
C TYR A 90 6.61 6.93 4.70
N ILE A 91 6.76 5.83 5.44
CA ILE A 91 5.75 5.35 6.38
C ILE A 91 5.62 6.31 7.57
N THR A 92 6.72 6.95 7.97
CA THR A 92 6.70 7.93 9.06
C THR A 92 5.88 9.19 8.71
N VAL A 93 5.70 9.52 7.42
CA VAL A 93 4.78 10.59 7.00
C VAL A 93 3.38 10.34 7.54
N PHE A 94 2.89 9.10 7.44
CA PHE A 94 1.59 8.70 7.97
C PHE A 94 1.55 8.78 9.50
N LYS A 95 2.60 8.33 10.19
CA LYS A 95 2.74 8.49 11.66
C LYS A 95 2.47 9.93 12.10
N HIS A 96 3.09 10.88 11.42
CA HIS A 96 2.95 12.30 11.72
C HIS A 96 1.59 12.88 11.29
N ALA A 97 1.01 12.39 10.19
CA ALA A 97 -0.28 12.84 9.69
C ALA A 97 -1.45 12.42 10.59
N PHE A 98 -1.44 11.18 11.08
CA PHE A 98 -2.50 10.67 11.96
C PHE A 98 -2.40 11.25 13.38
N GLY A 99 -1.19 11.40 13.91
CA GLY A 99 -0.97 11.86 15.28
C GLY A 99 -1.60 10.92 16.32
N PRO A 100 -2.06 11.43 17.48
CA PRO A 100 -2.56 10.58 18.57
C PRO A 100 -3.94 9.97 18.32
N ARG A 101 -4.64 10.33 17.24
CA ARG A 101 -6.05 9.95 17.00
C ARG A 101 -6.25 8.47 16.69
N LEU A 102 -5.20 7.80 16.22
CA LEU A 102 -5.24 6.37 15.90
C LEU A 102 -4.58 5.49 16.96
N LYS A 103 -4.27 6.01 18.16
CA LYS A 103 -3.69 5.19 19.23
C LYS A 103 -4.52 3.91 19.48
N GLY A 104 -3.86 2.76 19.51
CA GLY A 104 -4.43 1.42 19.62
C GLY A 104 -5.13 0.90 18.36
N LYS A 105 -5.05 1.60 17.22
CA LYS A 105 -5.68 1.20 15.94
C LYS A 105 -4.67 0.78 14.89
N LEU A 106 -5.19 0.07 13.91
CA LEU A 106 -4.47 -0.42 12.74
C LEU A 106 -4.87 0.36 11.49
N ILE A 107 -3.92 0.53 10.58
CA ILE A 107 -4.16 0.89 9.19
C ILE A 107 -3.67 -0.26 8.31
N GLU A 108 -4.55 -0.77 7.45
CA GLU A 108 -4.19 -1.77 6.45
C GLU A 108 -3.38 -1.12 5.34
N MET A 109 -2.26 -1.72 4.98
CA MET A 109 -1.41 -1.30 3.87
C MET A 109 -1.59 -2.32 2.74
N LYS A 110 -2.03 -1.84 1.57
CA LYS A 110 -2.16 -2.63 0.35
C LYS A 110 -1.27 -2.06 -0.74
N SER A 111 -0.66 -2.93 -1.52
CA SER A 111 0.14 -2.54 -2.68
C SER A 111 -0.59 -2.91 -3.96
N LEU A 112 -0.38 -2.17 -5.03
CA LEU A 112 -0.82 -2.59 -6.37
C LEU A 112 -0.09 -3.87 -6.79
N PHE A 113 1.21 -3.91 -6.49
CA PHE A 113 2.12 -5.02 -6.74
C PHE A 113 2.79 -5.39 -5.42
N ASN A 114 2.68 -6.65 -4.99
CA ASN A 114 3.21 -7.09 -3.69
C ASN A 114 4.73 -7.34 -3.71
N LEU A 115 5.38 -7.28 -4.87
CA LEU A 115 6.82 -7.50 -5.03
C LEU A 115 7.66 -6.51 -4.19
N ILE A 116 8.54 -7.05 -3.35
CA ILE A 116 9.51 -6.27 -2.56
C ILE A 116 10.76 -6.06 -3.43
N GLU A 117 10.74 -5.00 -4.23
CA GLU A 117 11.83 -4.63 -5.13
C GLU A 117 11.92 -3.10 -5.20
N LYS A 118 13.14 -2.54 -5.17
CA LYS A 118 13.36 -1.09 -5.16
C LYS A 118 12.97 -0.47 -6.52
N ASN A 119 13.22 -1.16 -7.62
CA ASN A 119 13.12 -0.61 -8.97
C ASN A 119 12.05 -1.27 -9.85
N ILE A 120 10.80 -1.37 -9.36
CA ILE A 120 9.72 -2.00 -10.13
C ILE A 120 9.24 -1.21 -11.36
N ASN A 121 9.65 0.04 -11.50
CA ASN A 121 9.29 0.91 -12.63
C ASN A 121 10.13 0.67 -13.90
N SER A 122 10.93 -0.39 -13.95
CA SER A 122 11.65 -0.74 -15.18
C SER A 122 10.66 -1.19 -16.25
N THR A 123 10.88 -0.81 -17.51
CA THR A 123 10.02 -1.21 -18.64
C THR A 123 9.85 -2.73 -18.70
N THR A 124 10.90 -3.50 -18.38
CA THR A 124 10.86 -4.96 -18.34
C THR A 124 9.85 -5.48 -17.31
N LEU A 125 9.88 -4.99 -16.06
CA LEU A 125 8.94 -5.43 -15.02
C LEU A 125 7.52 -4.95 -15.31
N LEU A 126 7.35 -3.71 -15.75
CA LEU A 126 6.03 -3.17 -16.09
C LEU A 126 5.38 -3.94 -17.24
N THR A 127 6.17 -4.36 -18.24
CA THR A 127 5.66 -5.22 -19.33
C THR A 127 5.18 -6.56 -18.78
N LYS A 128 5.95 -7.21 -17.90
CA LYS A 128 5.55 -8.46 -17.25
C LYS A 128 4.26 -8.30 -16.43
N PHE A 129 4.14 -7.22 -15.66
CA PHE A 129 2.93 -6.95 -14.87
C PHE A 129 1.71 -6.72 -15.76
N ASP A 130 1.87 -5.99 -16.87
CA ASP A 130 0.77 -5.72 -17.80
C ASP A 130 0.30 -7.00 -18.49
N GLU A 131 1.22 -7.85 -18.95
CA GLU A 131 0.92 -9.16 -19.54
C GLU A 131 0.26 -10.13 -18.55
N ASP A 132 0.70 -10.11 -17.29
CA ASP A 132 0.08 -10.92 -16.24
C ASP A 132 -1.36 -10.47 -15.97
N LEU A 133 -1.59 -9.16 -15.90
CA LEU A 133 -2.90 -8.57 -15.65
C LEU A 133 -3.87 -8.79 -16.82
N GLU A 134 -3.38 -8.82 -18.06
CA GLU A 134 -4.15 -9.26 -19.24
C GLU A 134 -4.70 -10.69 -19.02
N LYS A 135 -3.87 -11.56 -18.46
CA LYS A 135 -4.14 -12.98 -18.27
C LYS A 135 -4.78 -13.32 -16.92
N TYR A 136 -4.97 -12.34 -16.03
CA TYR A 136 -5.30 -12.56 -14.61
C TYR A 136 -6.51 -13.47 -14.38
N TYR A 137 -7.60 -13.25 -15.13
CA TYR A 137 -8.83 -14.07 -15.04
C TYR A 137 -8.89 -15.20 -16.09
N SER A 138 -7.80 -15.43 -16.82
CA SER A 138 -7.68 -16.52 -17.80
C SER A 138 -7.05 -17.76 -17.19
N MET A 139 -7.09 -18.88 -17.91
CA MET A 139 -6.36 -20.10 -17.55
C MET A 139 -4.88 -20.09 -17.98
N GLN A 140 -4.39 -19.00 -18.58
CA GLN A 140 -3.00 -18.89 -19.01
C GLN A 140 -2.08 -18.69 -17.81
N ASN A 141 -0.85 -19.18 -17.92
CA ASN A 141 0.18 -18.95 -16.91
C ASN A 141 0.63 -17.48 -16.91
N THR A 142 0.95 -17.00 -15.73
CA THR A 142 1.51 -15.68 -15.45
C THR A 142 2.96 -15.84 -15.01
N GLU A 143 3.78 -14.81 -15.22
CA GLU A 143 5.16 -14.74 -14.76
C GLU A 143 5.21 -14.79 -13.23
N PHE A 144 4.37 -13.96 -12.59
CA PHE A 144 4.21 -13.96 -11.14
C PHE A 144 2.98 -14.77 -10.73
N ASP A 145 3.01 -15.35 -9.54
CA ASP A 145 1.81 -15.99 -9.00
C ASP A 145 0.71 -14.94 -8.75
N ARG A 146 -0.44 -15.13 -9.38
CA ARG A 146 -1.54 -14.15 -9.40
C ARG A 146 -2.13 -13.87 -8.02
N ASP A 147 -2.15 -14.86 -7.15
CA ASP A 147 -2.75 -14.78 -5.82
C ASP A 147 -1.79 -14.15 -4.81
N ILE A 148 -0.49 -14.18 -5.11
CA ILE A 148 0.57 -13.58 -4.29
C ILE A 148 0.89 -12.16 -4.76
N MET A 149 0.95 -11.92 -6.06
CA MET A 149 1.49 -10.68 -6.63
C MET A 149 0.47 -9.54 -6.70
N TYR A 150 -0.76 -9.84 -7.08
CA TYR A 150 -1.79 -8.85 -7.33
C TYR A 150 -2.95 -8.97 -6.34
N GLN A 151 -3.76 -7.93 -6.26
CA GLN A 151 -5.05 -8.00 -5.57
C GLN A 151 -6.10 -8.52 -6.57
N ASP A 152 -7.07 -9.30 -6.11
CA ASP A 152 -8.29 -9.49 -6.90
C ASP A 152 -9.01 -8.14 -6.95
N ALA A 153 -8.92 -7.42 -8.08
CA ALA A 153 -9.46 -6.06 -8.21
C ALA A 153 -10.98 -6.05 -8.34
N ASN A 154 -11.54 -7.09 -8.96
CA ASN A 154 -12.94 -7.43 -8.72
C ASN A 154 -13.04 -7.90 -7.27
N ASN A 155 -14.13 -8.00 -6.53
CA ASN A 155 -14.10 -8.59 -5.17
C ASN A 155 -13.22 -7.93 -4.06
N ILE A 156 -12.32 -6.98 -4.33
CA ILE A 156 -11.55 -6.30 -3.28
C ILE A 156 -12.49 -5.58 -2.31
N VAL A 157 -12.24 -5.76 -1.01
CA VAL A 157 -12.96 -5.06 0.06
C VAL A 157 -11.94 -4.44 1.02
N PRO A 158 -11.58 -3.16 0.81
CA PRO A 158 -10.69 -2.46 1.72
C PRO A 158 -11.27 -2.40 3.14
N SER A 159 -10.41 -2.64 4.13
CA SER A 159 -10.78 -2.59 5.55
C SER A 159 -10.94 -1.15 6.05
N GLY A 160 -11.69 -0.98 7.14
CA GLY A 160 -11.85 0.30 7.82
C GLY A 160 -12.84 1.27 7.17
N LYS A 161 -12.87 2.50 7.69
CA LYS A 161 -13.86 3.55 7.38
C LYS A 161 -13.48 4.40 6.17
N PHE A 162 -12.20 4.43 5.82
CA PHE A 162 -11.67 5.22 4.72
C PHE A 162 -10.63 4.45 3.90
N VAL A 163 -10.39 4.94 2.69
CA VAL A 163 -9.30 4.50 1.83
C VAL A 163 -8.49 5.71 1.40
N PHE A 164 -7.17 5.64 1.56
CA PHE A 164 -6.25 6.67 1.09
C PHE A 164 -5.37 6.11 -0.02
N PHE A 165 -5.46 6.68 -1.22
CA PHE A 165 -4.61 6.27 -2.35
C PHE A 165 -3.32 7.10 -2.40
N CYS A 166 -2.19 6.42 -2.56
CA CYS A 166 -0.85 7.00 -2.52
C CYS A 166 0.13 6.20 -3.41
N TRP A 167 -0.30 5.77 -4.59
CA TRP A 167 0.52 4.96 -5.50
C TRP A 167 1.26 5.77 -6.57
N GLY A 168 1.24 7.11 -6.48
CA GLY A 168 1.98 7.99 -7.37
C GLY A 168 1.23 8.40 -8.63
N ASP A 169 1.99 8.97 -9.56
CA ASP A 169 1.48 9.60 -10.79
C ASP A 169 1.86 8.84 -12.07
N LYS A 170 2.43 7.63 -11.93
CA LYS A 170 3.15 6.90 -12.98
C LYS A 170 2.29 5.95 -13.82
N ILE A 171 1.01 5.81 -13.52
CA ILE A 171 0.12 4.91 -14.26
C ILE A 171 -0.18 5.52 -15.65
N SER A 172 0.48 5.01 -16.69
CA SER A 172 0.33 5.48 -18.07
C SER A 172 -0.76 4.71 -18.80
N GLN A 173 -1.71 5.42 -19.42
CA GLN A 173 -2.76 4.80 -20.24
C GLN A 173 -2.26 4.23 -21.56
N LYS A 174 -1.18 4.78 -22.12
CA LYS A 174 -0.74 4.44 -23.48
C LYS A 174 0.17 3.22 -23.54
N GLU A 175 0.90 2.96 -22.46
CA GLU A 175 1.97 1.95 -22.45
C GLU A 175 1.54 0.67 -21.73
N PHE A 176 0.81 0.80 -20.61
CA PHE A 176 0.43 -0.34 -19.76
C PHE A 176 -1.08 -0.33 -19.48
N THR A 177 -1.84 -0.81 -20.47
CA THR A 177 -3.31 -0.67 -20.49
C THR A 177 -3.97 -1.54 -19.43
N PHE A 178 -3.43 -2.74 -19.17
CA PHE A 178 -3.98 -3.67 -18.19
C PHE A 178 -3.64 -3.26 -16.76
N ILE A 179 -2.44 -2.72 -16.50
CA ILE A 179 -2.10 -2.05 -15.24
C ILE A 179 -3.09 -0.91 -14.97
N ARG A 180 -3.35 -0.05 -15.97
CA ARG A 180 -4.30 1.03 -15.80
C ARG A 180 -5.72 0.51 -15.52
N THR A 181 -6.17 -0.50 -16.25
CA THR A 181 -7.51 -1.09 -16.07
C THR A 181 -7.66 -1.71 -14.69
N TYR A 182 -6.62 -2.40 -14.22
CA TYR A 182 -6.53 -2.98 -12.89
C TYR A 182 -6.63 -1.90 -11.80
N SER A 183 -5.80 -0.87 -11.85
CA SER A 183 -5.83 0.23 -10.87
C SER A 183 -7.15 1.01 -10.90
N ASN A 184 -7.72 1.21 -12.09
CA ASN A 184 -9.03 1.87 -12.24
C ASN A 184 -10.15 1.04 -11.59
N THR A 185 -10.12 -0.28 -11.78
CA THR A 185 -11.08 -1.19 -11.15
C THR A 185 -11.00 -1.11 -9.63
N ILE A 186 -9.78 -1.11 -9.04
CA ILE A 186 -9.60 -0.96 -7.58
C ILE A 186 -10.20 0.37 -7.09
N PHE A 187 -9.88 1.47 -7.77
CA PHE A 187 -10.35 2.80 -7.40
C PHE A 187 -11.89 2.89 -7.47
N ASN A 188 -12.48 2.52 -8.62
CA ASN A 188 -13.91 2.58 -8.85
C ASN A 188 -14.68 1.69 -7.87
N ARG A 189 -14.24 0.45 -7.64
CA ARG A 189 -14.90 -0.42 -6.65
C ARG A 189 -14.86 0.17 -5.26
N THR A 190 -13.77 0.84 -4.90
CA THR A 190 -13.69 1.51 -3.60
C THR A 190 -14.70 2.66 -3.49
N GLU A 191 -14.86 3.47 -4.54
CA GLU A 191 -15.88 4.53 -4.59
C GLU A 191 -17.32 3.96 -4.61
N ASP A 192 -17.58 2.94 -5.42
CA ASP A 192 -18.89 2.27 -5.56
C ASP A 192 -19.38 1.67 -4.23
N MET A 193 -18.45 1.20 -3.40
CA MET A 193 -18.74 0.71 -2.04
C MET A 193 -19.09 1.83 -1.04
N GLY A 194 -19.05 3.09 -1.45
CA GLY A 194 -19.33 4.25 -0.60
C GLY A 194 -18.25 4.53 0.44
N LYS A 195 -17.03 4.00 0.26
CA LYS A 195 -15.91 4.30 1.16
C LYS A 195 -15.54 5.77 1.05
N LYS A 196 -15.07 6.36 2.16
CA LYS A 196 -14.49 7.70 2.13
C LYS A 196 -13.09 7.62 1.52
N VAL A 197 -12.99 8.06 0.27
CA VAL A 197 -11.75 8.04 -0.50
C VAL A 197 -11.03 9.38 -0.39
N ALA A 198 -9.74 9.33 -0.10
CA ALA A 198 -8.84 10.48 -0.06
C ALA A 198 -7.54 10.18 -0.80
N PHE A 199 -6.89 11.24 -1.27
CA PHE A 199 -5.61 11.18 -1.96
C PHE A 199 -5.03 12.60 -2.04
N VAL A 200 -3.73 12.70 -2.33
CA VAL A 200 -3.10 13.98 -2.63
C VAL A 200 -2.95 14.13 -4.13
N TYR A 201 -3.27 15.32 -4.65
CA TYR A 201 -3.24 15.61 -6.09
C TYR A 201 -2.62 16.96 -6.40
N LYS A 202 -2.12 17.13 -7.62
CA LYS A 202 -1.52 18.40 -8.04
C LYS A 202 -2.60 19.44 -8.30
N LYS A 203 -2.54 20.59 -7.63
CA LYS A 203 -3.61 21.60 -7.71
C LYS A 203 -3.93 22.05 -9.14
N GLU A 204 -2.89 22.24 -9.96
CA GLU A 204 -3.02 22.72 -11.35
C GLU A 204 -3.83 21.76 -12.24
N ARG A 205 -3.88 20.46 -11.92
CA ARG A 205 -4.62 19.45 -12.69
C ARG A 205 -6.07 19.33 -12.22
N GLY A 206 -6.32 19.66 -10.95
CA GLY A 206 -7.62 19.53 -10.32
C GLY A 206 -7.96 18.09 -9.92
N ILE A 207 -8.97 17.95 -9.06
CA ILE A 207 -9.35 16.67 -8.45
C ILE A 207 -9.94 15.69 -9.48
N GLU A 208 -10.79 16.15 -10.39
CA GLU A 208 -11.43 15.28 -11.39
C GLU A 208 -10.41 14.69 -12.36
N SER A 209 -9.45 15.49 -12.83
CA SER A 209 -8.36 15.00 -13.66
C SER A 209 -7.48 13.99 -12.91
N ALA A 210 -7.23 14.22 -11.62
CA ALA A 210 -6.47 13.28 -10.81
C ALA A 210 -7.17 11.92 -10.67
N LYS A 211 -8.50 11.90 -10.53
CA LYS A 211 -9.29 10.66 -10.55
C LYS A 211 -9.27 9.98 -11.91
N GLU A 212 -9.56 10.73 -12.97
CA GLU A 212 -9.58 10.20 -14.34
C GLU A 212 -8.24 9.56 -14.72
N LEU A 213 -7.14 10.20 -14.35
CA LEU A 213 -5.78 9.76 -14.65
C LEU A 213 -5.16 8.86 -13.57
N LEU A 214 -5.87 8.58 -12.47
CA LEU A 214 -5.39 7.81 -11.30
C LEU A 214 -4.08 8.34 -10.69
N GLN A 215 -3.93 9.66 -10.65
CA GLN A 215 -2.73 10.34 -10.17
C GLN A 215 -2.87 10.70 -8.70
N PHE A 216 -2.35 9.83 -7.85
CA PHE A 216 -2.48 9.92 -6.39
C PHE A 216 -1.08 10.04 -5.77
N SER A 217 -0.60 11.27 -5.71
CA SER A 217 0.81 11.56 -5.50
C SER A 217 1.37 10.97 -4.21
N ASN A 218 2.58 10.43 -4.31
CA ASN A 218 3.30 9.79 -3.23
C ASN A 218 4.52 10.64 -2.81
N PRO A 219 4.76 10.86 -1.50
CA PRO A 219 5.87 11.68 -1.02
C PRO A 219 7.27 11.14 -1.38
N VAL A 220 7.40 9.86 -1.77
CA VAL A 220 8.70 9.24 -2.12
C VAL A 220 9.06 9.43 -3.58
N GLU A 221 8.08 9.32 -4.47
CA GLU A 221 8.37 9.26 -5.90
C GLU A 221 8.71 10.62 -6.51
N ASN A 222 8.27 11.70 -5.88
CA ASN A 222 8.43 13.05 -6.40
C ASN A 222 9.34 13.89 -5.50
N TYR A 223 10.66 13.72 -5.66
CA TYR A 223 11.68 14.43 -4.87
C TYR A 223 11.50 15.94 -4.89
N LYS A 224 11.08 16.52 -6.02
CA LYS A 224 10.89 17.96 -6.17
C LYS A 224 9.77 18.48 -5.28
N TYR A 225 8.65 17.76 -5.20
CA TYR A 225 7.46 18.18 -4.46
C TYR A 225 7.27 17.43 -3.14
N ARG A 226 8.28 16.67 -2.68
CA ARG A 226 8.22 15.82 -1.48
C ARG A 226 7.67 16.55 -0.27
N SER A 227 8.15 17.76 0.02
CA SER A 227 7.70 18.57 1.16
C SER A 227 6.24 19.00 1.01
N SER A 228 5.84 19.50 -0.17
CA SER A 228 4.47 19.92 -0.45
C SER A 228 3.49 18.76 -0.37
N ILE A 229 3.84 17.60 -0.95
CA ILE A 229 3.04 16.37 -0.87
C ILE A 229 2.92 15.90 0.57
N THR A 230 4.03 15.86 1.31
CA THR A 230 4.04 15.47 2.74
C THR A 230 3.13 16.37 3.57
N ASN A 231 3.14 17.68 3.34
CA ASN A 231 2.26 18.61 4.03
C ASN A 231 0.80 18.39 3.63
N ALA A 232 0.50 18.21 2.34
CA ALA A 232 -0.85 17.91 1.87
C ALA A 232 -1.39 16.58 2.46
N VAL A 233 -0.55 15.56 2.63
CA VAL A 233 -0.93 14.33 3.34
C VAL A 233 -1.33 14.64 4.79
N LYS A 234 -0.52 15.43 5.52
CA LYS A 234 -0.86 15.83 6.90
C LYS A 234 -2.18 16.61 6.97
N GLU A 235 -2.40 17.53 6.03
CA GLU A 235 -3.65 18.29 5.92
C GLU A 235 -4.84 17.38 5.61
N ALA A 236 -4.69 16.41 4.71
CA ALA A 236 -5.75 15.46 4.33
C ALA A 236 -6.25 14.68 5.54
N PHE A 237 -5.32 14.33 6.44
CA PHE A 237 -5.62 13.64 7.67
C PHE A 237 -6.01 14.56 8.83
N ARG A 238 -6.11 15.89 8.70
CA ARG A 238 -6.64 16.74 9.81
C ARG A 238 -8.06 16.37 10.20
N GLU A 239 -8.81 15.79 9.28
CA GLU A 239 -10.10 15.15 9.53
C GLU A 239 -9.97 13.63 9.44
N LEU A 240 -10.87 12.92 10.13
CA LEU A 240 -10.96 11.47 10.07
C LEU A 240 -12.45 11.10 9.93
N PRO A 241 -12.90 10.56 8.78
CA PRO A 241 -12.16 10.18 7.57
C PRO A 241 -11.40 11.33 6.89
N PRO A 242 -10.25 11.06 6.24
CA PRO A 242 -9.51 12.06 5.48
C PRO A 242 -10.27 12.53 4.25
N ILE A 243 -9.87 13.69 3.72
CA ILE A 243 -10.38 14.27 2.48
C ILE A 243 -9.27 14.47 1.45
N PRO A 244 -9.58 14.46 0.13
CA PRO A 244 -8.59 14.76 -0.89
C PRO A 244 -7.97 16.15 -0.71
N MET A 245 -6.65 16.27 -0.83
CA MET A 245 -5.94 17.54 -0.66
C MET A 245 -5.04 17.90 -1.84
N PRO A 246 -5.07 19.15 -2.32
CA PRO A 246 -4.14 19.61 -3.32
C PRO A 246 -2.74 19.90 -2.74
N TYR A 247 -1.70 19.79 -3.57
CA TYR A 247 -0.38 20.36 -3.32
C TYR A 247 0.05 21.31 -4.46
N GLU A 248 0.97 22.21 -4.14
CA GLU A 248 1.62 23.18 -5.02
C GLU A 248 3.15 23.11 -4.91
#